data_AF-A0A822YNY0-F1
#
_entry.id   AF-A0A822YNY0-F1
#
_cell.length_a   1.000
_cell.length_b   1.000
_cell.length_c   1.000
_cell.angle_alpha   90.00
_cell.angle_beta   90.00
_cell.angle_gamma   90.00
#
_symmetry.space_group_name_H-M   'P 1'
#
loop_
_entity.id
_entity.type
_entity.pdbx_description
1 polymer ?
#
loop_
_entity_poly.entity_id
_entity_poly.type
_entity_poly.pdbx_seq_one_letter_code
_entity_poly.pdbx_strand_id
1 'polypeptide(L)'
;MGGTIIVSLGDSKMGLSAVATNPLLGDTLALVSAGFYAIYITLIRKMMPDDDDNGDHVSMAEFLGFVGLFNLIIFLPVALVLNFTKLEPFHALTWNQFGLIVGLLDNVISDYLWAKAVLLTTTTVATAGLSIQVPLAALIDTLKGNAPRPMDYLGAAAVMVGFAGINIPSDACSSTKDVFLEEDNAKMPDHNQSLSISKDAVAIS
;
A
#
# COMPACT_ATOMS: atom_id res chain seq x y z
N MET A 1 -6.83 0.13 -3.61
CA MET A 1 -7.95 -0.35 -2.78
C MET A 1 -8.92 -1.28 -3.52
N GLY A 2 -9.27 -1.06 -4.79
CA GLY A 2 -10.14 -2.03 -5.51
C GLY A 2 -9.59 -3.47 -5.56
N GLY A 3 -8.29 -3.64 -5.81
CA GLY A 3 -7.67 -4.96 -5.87
C GLY A 3 -7.70 -5.73 -4.53
N THR A 4 -7.55 -5.05 -3.39
CA THR A 4 -7.59 -5.70 -2.06
C THR A 4 -8.99 -6.20 -1.70
N ILE A 5 -10.05 -5.52 -2.17
CA ILE A 5 -11.43 -5.98 -2.03
C ILE A 5 -11.65 -7.29 -2.81
N ILE A 6 -11.11 -7.38 -4.04
CA ILE A 6 -11.23 -8.59 -4.86
C ILE A 6 -10.54 -9.79 -4.20
N VAL A 7 -9.33 -9.59 -3.64
CA VAL A 7 -8.63 -10.62 -2.86
C VAL A 7 -9.46 -11.05 -1.64
N SER A 8 -9.96 -10.09 -0.86
CA SER A 8 -10.77 -10.37 0.32
C SER A 8 -12.07 -11.12 0.00
N LEU A 9 -12.74 -10.79 -1.12
CA LEU A 9 -13.91 -11.51 -1.62
C LEU A 9 -13.57 -12.90 -2.13
N GLY A 10 -12.36 -13.09 -2.65
CA GLY A 10 -11.78 -14.41 -2.83
C GLY A 10 -11.84 -15.16 -1.51
N ASP A 11 -11.09 -14.71 -0.51
CA ASP A 11 -10.89 -15.40 0.80
C ASP A 11 -12.19 -15.72 1.55
N SER A 12 -13.17 -14.83 1.44
CA SER A 12 -14.48 -14.98 2.09
C SER A 12 -15.26 -16.25 1.70
N LYS A 13 -14.98 -16.88 0.55
CA LYS A 13 -15.71 -18.08 0.09
C LYS A 13 -15.29 -19.40 0.77
N MET A 14 -14.24 -19.40 1.59
CA MET A 14 -13.78 -20.61 2.32
C MET A 14 -14.12 -20.61 3.82
N GLY A 15 -14.46 -19.45 4.41
CA GLY A 15 -14.95 -19.37 5.78
C GLY A 15 -16.45 -19.63 5.82
N LEU A 16 -16.92 -20.54 6.70
CA LEU A 16 -18.32 -20.56 7.14
C LEU A 16 -18.77 -19.11 7.36
N SER A 17 -19.97 -18.71 6.92
CA SER A 17 -20.57 -17.41 7.23
C SER A 17 -20.69 -17.22 8.75
N ALA A 18 -19.59 -16.85 9.39
CA ALA A 18 -19.56 -16.30 10.72
C ALA A 18 -20.15 -14.90 10.57
N VAL A 19 -21.46 -14.80 10.69
CA VAL A 19 -22.14 -13.52 10.81
C VAL A 19 -21.50 -12.80 11.97
N ALA A 20 -20.80 -11.69 11.67
CA ALA A 20 -20.17 -10.88 12.69
C ALA A 20 -21.23 -10.43 13.70
N THR A 21 -20.99 -10.64 14.98
CA THR A 21 -21.97 -10.34 16.04
C THR A 21 -22.28 -8.84 16.09
N ASN A 22 -21.31 -7.97 15.75
CA ASN A 22 -21.46 -6.52 15.73
C ASN A 22 -20.57 -5.87 14.64
N PRO A 23 -20.96 -5.93 13.34
CA PRO A 23 -20.15 -5.40 12.25
C PRO A 23 -19.94 -3.88 12.35
N LEU A 24 -20.95 -3.16 12.84
CA LEU A 24 -20.88 -1.70 13.00
C LEU A 24 -19.78 -1.25 13.99
N LEU A 25 -19.54 -2.01 15.05
CA LEU A 25 -18.46 -1.73 16.00
C LEU A 25 -17.10 -1.98 15.34
N GLY A 26 -16.98 -3.06 14.56
CA GLY A 26 -15.77 -3.35 13.78
C GLY A 26 -15.43 -2.25 12.78
N ASP A 27 -16.42 -1.80 12.00
CA ASP A 27 -16.24 -0.76 11.00
C ASP A 27 -15.86 0.60 11.63
N THR A 28 -16.53 0.97 12.73
CA THR A 28 -16.20 2.21 13.46
C THR A 28 -14.81 2.14 14.07
N LEU A 29 -14.43 1.00 14.66
CA LEU A 29 -13.09 0.82 15.23
C LEU A 29 -12.00 0.84 14.14
N ALA A 30 -12.28 0.26 12.97
CA ALA A 30 -11.38 0.28 11.82
C ALA A 30 -11.18 1.70 11.28
N LEU A 31 -12.24 2.50 11.16
CA LEU A 31 -12.16 3.91 10.75
C LEU A 31 -11.37 4.76 11.74
N VAL A 32 -11.62 4.56 13.03
CA VAL A 32 -10.89 5.25 14.11
C VAL A 32 -9.40 4.88 14.05
N SER A 33 -9.08 3.59 13.88
CA SER A 33 -7.70 3.11 13.73
C SER A 33 -7.01 3.72 12.50
N ALA A 34 -7.68 3.77 11.35
CA ALA A 34 -7.16 4.40 10.15
C ALA A 34 -6.84 5.89 10.35
N GLY A 35 -7.71 6.62 11.08
CA GLY A 35 -7.47 8.01 11.44
C GLY A 35 -6.23 8.18 12.33
N PHE A 36 -6.11 7.39 13.39
CA PHE A 36 -4.92 7.43 14.25
C PHE A 36 -3.64 7.06 13.50
N TYR A 37 -3.69 6.08 12.60
CA TYR A 37 -2.54 5.69 11.78
C TYR A 37 -2.10 6.83 10.83
N ALA A 38 -3.05 7.51 10.19
CA ALA A 38 -2.75 8.67 9.35
C ALA A 38 -2.12 9.81 10.15
N ILE A 39 -2.65 10.10 11.36
CA ILE A 39 -2.09 11.09 12.28
C ILE A 39 -0.66 10.70 12.68
N TYR A 40 -0.45 9.44 13.09
CA TYR A 40 0.84 8.91 13.52
C TYR A 40 1.91 9.09 12.43
N ILE A 41 1.63 8.67 11.20
CA ILE A 41 2.57 8.81 10.09
C ILE A 41 2.87 10.28 9.79
N THR A 42 1.83 11.12 9.81
CA THR A 42 1.98 12.56 9.54
C THR A 42 2.83 13.24 10.62
N LEU A 43 2.65 12.85 11.89
CA LEU A 43 3.46 13.35 13.00
C LEU A 43 4.92 12.90 12.89
N ILE A 44 5.20 11.64 12.54
CA ILE A 44 6.57 11.16 12.30
C ILE A 44 7.24 12.02 11.23
N ARG A 45 6.56 12.22 10.08
CA ARG A 45 7.10 13.01 8.97
C ARG A 45 7.31 14.48 9.31
N LYS A 46 6.46 15.04 10.18
CA LYS A 46 6.54 16.44 10.61
C LYS A 46 7.61 16.68 11.68
N MET A 47 7.82 15.73 12.59
CA MET A 47 8.73 15.86 13.72
C MET A 47 10.17 15.48 13.39
N MET A 48 10.39 14.77 12.27
CA MET A 48 11.71 14.32 11.81
C MET A 48 11.93 14.61 10.32
N PRO A 49 11.94 15.88 9.89
CA PRO A 49 12.37 16.22 8.53
C PRO A 49 13.86 15.90 8.37
N ASP A 50 14.22 15.23 7.27
CA ASP A 50 15.61 14.94 6.86
C ASP A 50 16.36 16.21 6.36
N ASP A 51 15.87 17.41 6.67
CA ASP A 51 16.44 18.67 6.18
C ASP A 51 17.69 19.06 7.01
N ASP A 52 18.80 19.00 6.29
CA ASP A 52 20.20 18.94 6.69
C ASP A 52 20.78 20.32 7.09
N ASP A 53 20.09 21.13 7.91
CA ASP A 53 20.54 22.51 8.16
C ASP A 53 21.02 22.85 9.57
N ASN A 54 20.75 22.07 10.62
CA ASN A 54 21.34 22.31 11.96
C ASN A 54 21.37 21.02 12.77
N GLY A 55 22.56 20.61 13.21
CA GLY A 55 22.87 19.26 13.70
C GLY A 55 22.31 18.87 15.07
N ASP A 56 20.99 18.96 15.23
CA ASP A 56 20.23 18.45 16.37
C ASP A 56 19.09 17.55 15.86
N HIS A 57 19.45 16.52 15.10
CA HIS A 57 18.50 15.54 14.58
C HIS A 57 18.14 14.55 15.68
N VAL A 58 16.88 14.54 16.12
CA VAL A 58 16.34 13.40 16.86
C VAL A 58 16.38 12.20 15.93
N SER A 59 17.21 11.21 16.27
CA SER A 59 17.39 10.06 15.42
C SER A 59 16.11 9.22 15.40
N MET A 60 15.69 8.77 14.21
CA MET A 60 14.58 7.82 14.05
C MET A 60 14.76 6.59 14.98
N ALA A 61 16.01 6.20 15.24
CA ALA A 61 16.35 5.11 16.15
C ALA A 61 16.07 5.45 17.64
N GLU A 62 16.24 6.70 18.06
CA GLU A 62 15.93 7.15 19.43
C GLU A 62 14.42 7.15 19.66
N PHE A 63 13.64 7.62 18.69
CA PHE A 63 12.18 7.55 18.75
C PHE A 63 11.68 6.11 18.83
N LEU A 64 12.19 5.21 18.00
CA LEU A 64 11.88 3.78 18.09
C LEU A 64 12.34 3.17 19.42
N GLY A 65 13.48 3.61 19.96
CA GLY A 65 13.96 3.23 21.28
C GLY A 65 12.98 3.61 22.39
N PHE A 66 12.46 4.84 22.36
CA PHE A 66 11.41 5.28 23.30
C PHE A 66 10.11 4.51 23.11
N VAL A 67 9.63 4.32 21.88
CA VAL A 67 8.43 3.52 21.60
C VAL A 67 8.59 2.08 22.12
N GLY A 68 9.76 1.47 21.89
CA GLY A 68 10.12 0.15 22.41
C GLY A 68 10.17 0.12 23.94
N LEU A 69 10.71 1.17 24.58
CA LEU A 69 10.72 1.28 26.04
C LEU A 69 9.32 1.39 26.63
N PHE A 70 8.45 2.22 26.05
CA PHE A 70 7.05 2.30 26.47
C PHE A 70 6.31 1.00 26.24
N ASN A 71 6.55 0.33 25.10
CA ASN A 71 6.00 -1.00 24.84
C ASN A 71 6.45 -1.99 25.92
N LEU A 72 7.75 -2.02 26.26
CA LEU A 72 8.28 -2.86 27.33
C LEU A 72 7.60 -2.56 28.66
N ILE A 73 7.49 -1.29 29.08
CA ILE A 73 6.87 -0.90 30.35
C ILE A 73 5.38 -1.31 30.42
N ILE A 74 4.64 -1.19 29.31
CA ILE A 74 3.22 -1.55 29.23
C ILE A 74 3.04 -3.08 29.23
N PHE A 75 3.88 -3.83 28.52
CA PHE A 75 3.80 -5.28 28.44
C PHE A 75 4.44 -6.00 29.63
N LEU A 76 5.38 -5.36 30.34
CA LEU A 76 6.04 -5.90 31.54
C LEU A 76 5.04 -6.38 32.62
N PRO A 77 4.01 -5.60 33.03
CA PRO A 77 3.03 -6.09 34.02
C PRO A 77 2.23 -7.28 33.51
N VAL A 78 1.91 -7.34 32.20
CA VAL A 78 1.21 -8.49 31.60
C VAL A 78 2.09 -9.74 31.68
N ALA A 79 3.36 -9.61 31.29
CA ALA A 79 4.35 -10.68 31.40
C ALA A 79 4.57 -11.14 32.85
N LEU A 80 4.57 -10.19 33.80
CA LEU A 80 4.68 -10.47 35.23
C LEU A 80 3.49 -11.29 35.74
N VAL A 81 2.26 -10.90 35.37
CA VAL A 81 1.02 -11.64 35.71
C VAL A 81 1.04 -13.05 35.12
N LEU A 82 1.46 -13.21 33.86
CA LEU A 82 1.59 -14.51 33.22
C LEU A 82 2.56 -15.43 33.97
N ASN A 83 3.69 -14.89 34.41
CA ASN A 83 4.68 -15.62 35.19
C ASN A 83 4.21 -15.99 36.59
N PHE A 84 3.52 -15.08 37.29
CA PHE A 84 2.90 -15.38 38.58
C PHE A 84 1.82 -16.45 38.48
N THR A 85 1.10 -16.50 37.36
CA THR A 85 0.07 -17.52 37.08
C THR A 85 0.68 -18.86 36.63
N LYS A 86 2.02 -18.95 36.51
CA LYS A 86 2.78 -20.13 36.03
C LYS A 86 2.33 -20.67 34.66
N LEU A 87 1.69 -19.84 33.84
CA LEU A 87 1.25 -20.24 32.50
C LEU A 87 2.43 -20.33 31.52
N GLU A 88 3.47 -19.51 31.71
CA GLU A 88 4.72 -19.57 30.95
C GLU A 88 5.94 -19.43 31.87
N PRO A 89 6.65 -20.53 32.20
CA PRO A 89 7.88 -20.45 32.97
C PRO A 89 9.05 -19.94 32.08
N PHE A 90 9.57 -18.76 32.39
CA PHE A 90 10.68 -18.10 31.67
C PHE A 90 12.05 -18.83 31.72
N HIS A 91 12.13 -20.01 32.35
CA HIS A 91 13.41 -20.68 32.64
C HIS A 91 13.92 -21.61 31.53
N ALA A 92 13.15 -21.86 30.47
CA ALA A 92 13.55 -22.79 29.40
C ALA A 92 13.46 -22.12 28.03
N LEU A 93 14.53 -21.42 27.62
CA LEU A 93 14.67 -20.84 26.28
C LEU A 93 14.77 -21.95 25.23
N THR A 94 13.61 -22.47 24.84
CA THR A 94 13.48 -23.53 23.84
C THR A 94 13.72 -22.93 22.45
N TRP A 95 14.06 -23.76 21.46
CA TRP A 95 14.28 -23.32 20.06
C TRP A 95 13.14 -22.49 19.46
N ASN A 96 11.89 -22.75 19.88
CA ASN A 96 10.75 -21.94 19.46
C ASN A 96 10.80 -20.51 20.03
N GLN A 97 11.28 -20.34 21.26
CA GLN A 97 11.41 -19.01 21.89
C GLN A 97 12.56 -18.20 21.27
N PHE A 98 13.63 -18.86 20.83
CA PHE A 98 14.65 -18.22 20.02
C PHE A 98 14.06 -17.68 18.70
N GLY A 99 13.21 -18.46 18.04
CA GLY A 99 12.48 -18.01 16.85
C GLY A 99 11.59 -16.78 17.12
N LEU A 100 10.94 -16.70 18.29
CA LEU A 100 10.17 -15.52 18.68
C LEU A 100 11.05 -14.28 18.88
N ILE A 101 12.24 -14.43 19.46
CA ILE A 101 13.20 -13.32 19.61
C ILE A 101 13.66 -12.83 18.24
N VAL A 102 13.97 -13.74 17.31
CA VAL A 102 14.34 -13.39 15.94
C VAL A 102 13.19 -12.68 15.23
N GLY A 103 11.96 -13.16 15.37
CA GLY A 103 10.76 -12.52 14.81
C GLY A 103 10.49 -11.13 15.41
N LEU A 104 10.78 -10.94 16.71
CA LEU A 104 10.69 -9.63 17.35
C LEU A 104 11.71 -8.65 16.77
N LEU A 105 12.95 -9.10 16.55
CA LEU A 105 13.98 -8.28 15.91
C LEU A 105 13.61 -7.93 14.48
N ASP A 106 13.08 -8.89 13.71
CA ASP A 106 12.57 -8.67 12.36
C ASP A 106 11.48 -7.60 12.32
N ASN A 107 10.53 -7.66 13.25
CA ASN A 107 9.47 -6.66 13.36
C ASN A 107 10.02 -5.25 13.62
N VAL A 108 10.95 -5.10 14.58
CA VAL A 108 11.54 -3.78 14.90
C VAL A 108 12.36 -3.23 13.74
N ILE A 109 13.12 -4.09 13.05
CA ILE A 109 13.89 -3.71 11.86
C ILE A 109 12.93 -3.27 10.75
N SER A 110 11.86 -4.03 10.50
CA SER A 110 10.82 -3.69 9.51
C SER A 110 10.18 -2.33 9.79
N ASP A 111 9.80 -2.06 11.04
CA ASP A 111 9.20 -0.77 11.44
C ASP A 111 10.18 0.39 11.24
N TYR A 112 11.47 0.19 11.53
CA TYR A 112 12.51 1.20 11.29
C TYR A 112 12.67 1.50 9.79
N LEU A 113 12.81 0.45 8.96
CA LEU A 113 12.95 0.62 7.51
C LEU A 113 11.70 1.25 6.91
N TRP A 114 10.51 0.85 7.36
CA TRP A 114 9.26 1.43 6.92
C TRP A 114 9.19 2.93 7.23
N ALA A 115 9.52 3.34 8.46
CA ALA A 115 9.49 4.74 8.83
C ALA A 115 10.56 5.56 8.08
N LYS A 116 11.76 5.02 7.89
CA LYS A 116 12.78 5.61 7.02
C LYS A 116 12.29 5.78 5.58
N ALA A 117 11.60 4.78 5.02
CA ALA A 117 11.03 4.86 3.67
C ALA A 117 9.95 5.96 3.58
N VAL A 118 9.14 6.13 4.62
CA VAL A 118 8.14 7.22 4.70
C VAL A 118 8.81 8.60 4.69
N LEU A 119 9.90 8.77 5.44
CA LEU A 119 10.65 10.04 5.50
C LEU A 119 11.33 10.35 4.16
N LEU A 120 12.04 9.38 3.59
CA LEU A 120 12.82 9.53 2.35
C LEU A 120 11.97 9.67 1.08
N THR A 121 10.71 9.25 1.12
CA THR A 121 9.80 9.32 -0.04
C THR A 121 8.59 10.20 0.26
N THR A 122 7.40 9.61 0.21
CA THR A 122 6.16 10.23 0.67
C THR A 122 5.32 9.16 1.36
N THR A 123 4.48 9.59 2.29
CA THR A 123 3.51 8.70 2.95
C THR A 123 2.69 7.89 1.94
N THR A 124 2.35 8.48 0.79
CA THR A 124 1.56 7.82 -0.25
C THR A 124 2.34 6.70 -0.96
N VAL A 125 3.60 6.96 -1.36
CA VAL A 125 4.43 5.95 -2.03
C VAL A 125 4.80 4.83 -1.06
N ALA A 126 5.14 5.15 0.20
CA ALA A 126 5.45 4.16 1.22
C ALA A 126 4.26 3.23 1.54
N THR A 127 3.04 3.79 1.69
CA THR A 127 1.83 2.98 1.92
C THR A 127 1.40 2.17 0.70
N ALA A 128 1.62 2.69 -0.51
CA ALA A 128 1.45 1.90 -1.74
C ALA A 128 2.45 0.74 -1.80
N GLY A 129 3.69 0.94 -1.34
CA GLY A 129 4.71 -0.09 -1.21
C GLY A 129 4.28 -1.26 -0.31
N LEU A 130 3.60 -0.97 0.82
CA LEU A 130 3.02 -2.02 1.68
C LEU A 130 1.98 -2.86 0.93
N SER A 131 1.27 -2.30 -0.04
CA SER A 131 0.27 -3.05 -0.82
C SER A 131 0.91 -4.12 -1.72
N ILE A 132 2.18 -4.00 -2.09
CA ILE A 132 2.93 -5.01 -2.86
C ILE A 132 3.09 -6.31 -2.08
N GLN A 133 2.94 -6.30 -0.76
CA GLN A 133 3.00 -7.51 0.05
C GLN A 133 1.92 -8.52 -0.36
N VAL A 134 0.75 -8.05 -0.82
CA VAL A 134 -0.35 -8.92 -1.29
C VAL A 134 0.05 -9.75 -2.52
N PRO A 135 0.48 -9.15 -3.66
CA PRO A 135 0.96 -9.94 -4.80
C PRO A 135 2.20 -10.77 -4.49
N LEU A 136 3.11 -10.27 -3.65
CA LEU A 136 4.30 -11.02 -3.26
C LEU A 136 3.96 -12.27 -2.44
N ALA A 137 3.03 -12.18 -1.49
CA ALA A 137 2.54 -13.32 -0.72
C ALA A 137 1.93 -14.38 -1.65
N ALA A 138 1.07 -13.96 -2.58
CA ALA A 138 0.47 -14.87 -3.57
C ALA A 138 1.53 -15.59 -4.42
N LEU A 139 2.61 -14.89 -4.82
CA LEU A 139 3.72 -15.49 -5.55
C LEU A 139 4.47 -16.52 -4.71
N ILE A 140 4.80 -16.19 -3.46
CA ILE A 140 5.50 -17.10 -2.53
C ILE A 140 4.67 -18.36 -2.27
N ASP A 141 3.37 -18.23 -2.04
CA ASP A 141 2.46 -19.35 -1.83
C ASP A 141 2.41 -20.28 -3.06
N THR A 142 2.40 -19.70 -4.26
CA THR A 142 2.51 -20.44 -5.53
C THR A 142 3.80 -21.25 -5.61
N LEU A 143 4.95 -20.61 -5.30
CA LEU A 143 6.26 -21.26 -5.34
C LEU A 143 6.39 -22.37 -4.30
N LYS A 144 5.70 -22.23 -3.16
CA LYS A 144 5.64 -23.24 -2.10
C LYS A 144 4.70 -24.41 -2.45
N GLY A 145 4.04 -24.37 -3.61
CA GLY A 145 3.14 -25.42 -4.11
C GLY A 145 1.69 -25.28 -3.65
N ASN A 146 1.34 -24.21 -2.93
CA ASN A 146 -0.02 -23.93 -2.47
C ASN A 146 -0.60 -22.75 -3.26
N ALA A 147 -0.91 -22.98 -4.54
CA ALA A 147 -1.36 -21.91 -5.43
C ALA A 147 -2.66 -21.25 -4.92
N PRO A 148 -2.66 -19.91 -4.71
CA PRO A 148 -3.87 -19.14 -4.46
C PRO A 148 -4.90 -19.28 -5.59
N ARG A 149 -6.14 -18.83 -5.37
CA ARG A 149 -7.18 -18.96 -6.40
C ARG A 149 -6.97 -17.92 -7.50
N PRO A 150 -7.50 -18.16 -8.71
CA PRO A 150 -7.46 -17.20 -9.82
C PRO A 150 -8.00 -15.81 -9.47
N MET A 151 -8.97 -15.71 -8.54
CA MET A 151 -9.49 -14.41 -8.09
C MET A 151 -8.47 -13.63 -7.23
N ASP A 152 -7.64 -14.34 -6.47
CA ASP A 152 -6.62 -13.75 -5.61
C ASP A 152 -5.48 -13.19 -6.49
N TYR A 153 -5.12 -13.89 -7.58
CA TYR A 153 -4.21 -13.38 -8.61
C TYR A 153 -4.78 -12.17 -9.36
N LEU A 154 -6.08 -12.16 -9.65
CA LEU A 154 -6.72 -11.01 -10.31
C LEU A 154 -6.69 -9.77 -9.41
N GLY A 155 -6.97 -9.95 -8.10
CA GLY A 155 -6.85 -8.89 -7.12
C GLY A 155 -5.40 -8.41 -6.94
N ALA A 156 -4.44 -9.34 -6.88
CA ALA A 156 -3.01 -9.06 -6.83
C ALA A 156 -2.52 -8.27 -8.08
N ALA A 157 -2.98 -8.64 -9.28
CA ALA A 157 -2.67 -7.92 -10.51
C ALA A 157 -3.26 -6.48 -10.48
N ALA A 158 -4.49 -6.31 -9.99
CA ALA A 158 -5.10 -5.00 -9.83
C ALA A 158 -4.34 -4.11 -8.82
N VAL A 159 -3.77 -4.70 -7.75
CA VAL A 159 -2.89 -3.99 -6.82
C VAL A 159 -1.58 -3.56 -7.50
N MET A 160 -0.96 -4.44 -8.31
CA MET A 160 0.24 -4.11 -9.08
C MET A 160 0.02 -2.97 -10.08
N VAL A 161 -1.12 -2.96 -10.77
CA VAL A 161 -1.49 -1.86 -11.69
C VAL A 161 -1.64 -0.55 -10.93
N GLY A 162 -2.31 -0.57 -9.77
CA GLY A 162 -2.44 0.63 -8.91
C GLY A 162 -1.09 1.14 -8.40
N PHE A 163 -0.18 0.24 -8.01
CA PHE A 163 1.17 0.59 -7.60
C PHE A 163 2.01 1.15 -8.76
N ALA A 164 1.93 0.58 -9.95
CA ALA A 164 2.59 1.13 -11.12
C ALA A 164 2.07 2.54 -11.44
N GLY A 165 0.74 2.73 -11.39
CA GLY A 165 0.11 4.03 -11.64
C GLY A 165 0.55 5.14 -10.68
N ILE A 166 0.89 4.83 -9.43
CA ILE A 166 1.36 5.84 -8.46
C ILE A 166 2.85 6.18 -8.62
N ASN A 167 3.63 5.31 -9.27
CA ASN A 167 5.06 5.50 -9.50
C ASN A 167 5.38 6.05 -10.90
N ILE A 168 4.41 6.05 -11.82
CA ILE A 168 4.59 6.62 -13.16
C ILE A 168 4.52 8.15 -13.05
N PRO A 169 5.56 8.88 -13.49
CA PRO A 169 5.52 10.34 -13.53
C PRO A 169 4.45 10.82 -14.52
N SER A 170 3.77 11.92 -14.18
CA SER A 170 2.64 12.49 -14.91
C SER A 170 2.88 12.72 -16.41
N ASP A 171 4.15 12.79 -16.83
CA ASP A 171 4.58 13.02 -18.22
C ASP A 171 4.29 11.84 -19.16
N ALA A 172 4.09 10.62 -18.63
CA ALA A 172 3.70 9.45 -19.43
C ALA A 172 2.17 9.35 -19.63
N CYS A 173 1.39 10.00 -18.76
CA CYS A 173 -0.08 9.99 -18.82
C CYS A 173 -0.62 10.99 -19.86
N SER A 174 0.12 12.07 -20.14
CA SER A 174 -0.15 12.96 -21.28
C SER A 174 -0.03 12.23 -22.62
N SER A 175 1.01 11.41 -22.81
CA SER A 175 1.22 10.70 -24.08
C SER A 175 0.11 9.69 -24.40
N THR A 176 -0.58 9.14 -23.39
CA THR A 176 -1.72 8.24 -23.64
C THR A 176 -2.94 9.01 -24.13
N LYS A 177 -3.18 10.23 -23.64
CA LYS A 177 -4.26 11.07 -24.16
C LYS A 177 -4.02 11.46 -25.61
N ASP A 178 -2.77 11.71 -25.99
CA ASP A 178 -2.41 12.08 -27.36
C ASP A 178 -2.63 10.92 -28.35
N VAL A 179 -2.35 9.67 -27.93
CA VAL A 179 -2.57 8.47 -28.77
C VAL A 179 -4.06 8.16 -28.98
N PHE A 180 -4.92 8.39 -27.97
CA PHE A 180 -6.37 8.19 -28.13
C PHE A 180 -7.05 9.27 -28.97
N LEU A 181 -6.51 10.49 -29.02
CA LEU A 181 -7.05 11.56 -29.87
C LEU A 181 -6.62 11.42 -31.34
N GLU A 182 -5.52 10.72 -31.63
CA GLU A 182 -5.03 10.50 -32.99
C GLU A 182 -5.78 9.35 -33.71
N GLU A 183 -6.27 8.33 -33.00
CA GLU A 183 -7.09 7.26 -33.60
C GLU A 183 -8.52 7.68 -33.96
N ASP A 184 -9.12 8.64 -33.25
CA ASP A 184 -10.49 9.13 -33.54
C ASP A 184 -10.53 10.09 -34.74
N ASN A 185 -9.42 10.82 -34.99
CA ASN A 185 -9.31 11.74 -36.13
C ASN A 185 -8.89 11.05 -37.44
N ALA A 186 -8.39 9.82 -37.39
CA ALA A 186 -7.91 9.08 -38.56
C ALA A 186 -9.03 8.40 -39.38
N LYS A 187 -10.31 8.60 -39.02
CA LYS A 187 -11.45 7.93 -39.66
C LYS A 187 -12.50 8.90 -40.21
N MET A 188 -12.09 9.80 -41.11
CA MET A 188 -13.00 10.45 -42.05
C MET A 188 -12.47 10.31 -43.48
N PRO A 189 -13.19 9.67 -44.40
CA PRO A 189 -12.76 9.56 -45.79
C PRO A 189 -12.99 10.90 -46.50
N ASP A 190 -11.98 11.26 -47.27
CA ASP A 190 -11.90 12.37 -48.21
C ASP A 190 -13.15 12.48 -49.10
N HIS A 191 -13.86 13.60 -48.99
CA HIS A 191 -14.85 13.98 -50.00
C HIS A 191 -14.77 15.48 -50.28
N ASN A 192 -13.72 15.87 -50.99
CA ASN A 192 -13.67 17.16 -51.65
C ASN A 192 -13.75 16.97 -53.17
N GLN A 193 -14.98 16.90 -53.70
CA GLN A 193 -15.22 17.03 -55.13
C GLN A 193 -16.38 18.00 -55.41
N SER A 194 -15.98 19.11 -56.05
CA SER A 194 -16.75 20.02 -56.90
C SER A 194 -17.75 21.01 -56.27
N LEU A 195 -17.36 22.30 -56.25
CA LEU A 195 -18.19 23.41 -56.74
C LEU A 195 -17.38 24.72 -56.84
N SER A 196 -16.53 24.82 -57.86
CA SER A 196 -16.04 26.12 -58.38
C SER A 196 -15.89 26.07 -59.90
N ILE A 197 -16.95 25.66 -60.60
CA ILE A 197 -17.13 25.98 -62.02
C ILE A 197 -18.55 26.49 -62.20
N SER A 198 -18.72 27.81 -62.18
CA SER A 198 -19.74 28.48 -62.99
C SER A 198 -19.49 29.98 -63.01
N LYS A 199 -18.82 30.47 -64.06
CA LYS A 199 -19.35 31.46 -65.01
C LYS A 199 -18.21 32.21 -65.70
N ASP A 200 -17.72 31.60 -66.77
CA ASP A 200 -17.48 32.34 -68.00
C ASP A 200 -18.84 32.87 -68.48
N ALA A 201 -19.04 34.18 -68.41
CA ALA A 201 -19.88 34.96 -69.32
C ALA A 201 -19.76 36.45 -68.98
N VAL A 202 -19.69 37.28 -70.03
CA VAL A 202 -19.51 38.75 -70.06
C VAL A 202 -18.02 39.13 -70.17
N ALA A 203 -17.38 39.06 -71.33
CA ALA A 203 -17.62 39.79 -72.57
C ALA A 203 -17.45 41.33 -72.43
N ILE A 204 -16.68 41.86 -73.39
CA ILE A 204 -16.66 43.22 -73.97
C ILE A 204 -15.85 44.31 -73.24
N SER A 205 -14.78 44.72 -73.96
CA SER A 205 -14.05 46.01 -73.98
C SER A 205 -13.16 46.42 -72.81
#